data_AF-A0AAX3QVG0-F1
#
_entry.id   AF-A0AAX3QVG0-F1
#
_cell.length_a   1.000
_cell.length_b   1.000
_cell.length_c   1.000
_cell.angle_alpha   90.00
_cell.angle_beta   90.00
_cell.angle_gamma   90.00
#
_symmetry.space_group_name_H-M   'P 1'
#
loop_
_entity.id
_entity.type
_entity.pdbx_description
1 polymer ?
#
loop_
_entity_poly.entity_id
_entity_poly.type
_entity_poly.pdbx_seq_one_letter_code
_entity_poly.pdbx_strand_id
1 'polypeptide(L)'
;MKPWQVILILVCLVASFMAGYRIRGDVDGNQIHKTDTFTKVDTIHDSIPYPVYETLVRTIPEPFPVYITLDGDTIKEPVYVPVPITQKEYKTDDYKLSISGYKPNLDYIEVYRRTEYITKTISPRRWGIGAIAGYGIGKNGLSPYVGIGGFYRIW
;
A
#
# COMPACT_ATOMS: atom_id res chain seq x y z
N MET A 1 -55.97 23.68 28.71
CA MET A 1 -55.20 24.23 27.57
C MET A 1 -56.19 24.63 26.49
N LYS A 2 -56.04 25.82 25.88
CA LYS A 2 -56.98 26.26 24.84
C LYS A 2 -56.77 25.40 23.58
N PRO A 3 -57.82 24.99 22.87
CA PRO A 3 -57.71 24.06 21.73
C PRO A 3 -56.76 24.57 20.63
N TRP A 4 -56.66 25.89 20.47
CA TRP A 4 -55.72 26.52 19.54
C TRP A 4 -54.24 26.29 19.87
N GLN A 5 -53.88 26.16 21.16
CA GLN A 5 -52.51 25.87 21.58
C GLN A 5 -52.09 24.44 21.19
N VAL A 6 -53.04 23.50 21.24
CA VAL A 6 -52.81 22.10 20.84
C VAL A 6 -52.55 22.01 19.33
N ILE A 7 -53.32 22.76 18.54
CA ILE A 7 -53.15 22.84 17.08
C ILE A 7 -51.77 23.41 16.73
N LEU A 8 -51.33 24.48 17.40
CA LEU A 8 -50.01 25.07 17.17
C LEU A 8 -48.86 24.11 17.50
N ILE A 9 -48.97 23.35 18.59
CA ILE A 9 -47.95 22.35 18.96
C ILE A 9 -47.85 21.23 17.91
N LEU A 10 -48.99 20.77 17.40
CA LEU A 10 -49.04 19.70 16.39
C LEU A 10 -48.41 20.16 15.06
N VAL A 11 -48.69 21.40 14.64
CA VAL A 11 -48.07 22.00 13.44
C VAL A 11 -46.54 22.15 13.62
N CYS A 12 -46.08 22.60 14.79
CA CYS A 12 -44.65 22.70 15.09
C CYS A 12 -43.94 21.34 15.07
N LEU A 13 -44.58 20.29 15.59
CA LEU A 13 -44.03 18.93 15.55
C LEU A 13 -43.87 18.42 14.12
N VAL A 14 -44.90 18.58 13.28
CA VAL A 14 -44.85 18.17 11.87
C VAL A 14 -43.79 18.95 11.10
N ALA A 15 -43.69 20.26 11.33
CA ALA A 15 -42.67 21.10 10.70
C ALA A 15 -41.25 20.68 11.11
N SER A 16 -41.03 20.38 12.39
CA SER A 16 -39.72 19.92 12.90
C SER A 16 -39.33 18.55 12.33
N PHE A 17 -40.29 17.64 12.17
CA PHE A 17 -40.08 16.33 11.57
C PHE A 17 -39.75 16.43 10.08
N MET A 18 -40.50 17.25 9.32
CA MET A 18 -40.20 17.48 7.90
C MET A 18 -38.85 18.17 7.71
N ALA A 19 -38.52 19.18 8.53
CA ALA A 19 -37.21 19.82 8.48
C ALA A 19 -36.08 18.84 8.79
N GLY A 20 -36.24 18.00 9.82
CA GLY A 20 -35.28 16.94 10.16
C GLY A 20 -35.13 15.91 9.03
N TYR A 21 -36.22 15.55 8.35
CA TYR A 21 -36.19 14.62 7.21
C TYR A 21 -35.50 15.22 5.98
N ARG A 22 -35.62 16.54 5.77
CA ARG A 22 -34.96 17.27 4.68
C ARG A 22 -33.49 17.61 4.96
N ILE A 23 -33.11 17.75 6.24
CA ILE A 23 -31.74 18.08 6.71
C ILE A 23 -30.95 16.83 7.05
N ARG A 24 -31.58 15.65 7.07
CA ARG A 24 -30.90 14.36 6.92
C ARG A 24 -30.35 14.28 5.48
N GLY A 25 -29.41 15.17 5.20
CA GLY A 25 -28.54 15.10 4.06
C GLY A 25 -27.99 13.70 4.02
N ASP A 26 -27.92 13.20 2.80
CA ASP A 26 -27.25 11.97 2.44
C ASP A 26 -25.99 11.85 3.30
N VAL A 27 -26.10 11.10 4.40
CA VAL A 27 -24.93 10.69 5.17
C VAL A 27 -24.35 9.63 4.28
N ASP A 28 -23.65 10.12 3.26
CA ASP A 28 -22.99 9.34 2.27
C ASP A 28 -22.03 8.48 3.06
N GLY A 29 -22.46 7.24 3.34
CA GLY A 29 -21.70 6.19 4.02
C GLY A 29 -20.47 5.79 3.21
N ASN A 30 -20.21 6.49 2.10
CA ASN A 30 -19.02 6.40 1.29
C ASN A 30 -17.82 7.20 1.83
N GLN A 31 -17.59 7.17 3.14
CA GLN A 31 -16.20 7.03 3.59
C GLN A 31 -15.74 5.58 3.41
N ILE A 32 -16.00 5.03 2.22
CA ILE A 32 -15.14 3.99 1.68
C ILE A 32 -13.82 4.72 1.52
N HIS A 33 -12.89 4.49 2.45
CA HIS A 33 -11.48 4.72 2.23
C HIS A 33 -11.12 3.96 0.96
N LYS A 34 -11.26 4.65 -0.18
CA LYS A 34 -10.93 4.14 -1.49
C LYS A 34 -9.42 4.02 -1.52
N THR A 35 -8.96 2.88 -1.02
CA THR A 35 -7.55 2.51 -1.05
C THR A 35 -7.32 2.07 -2.48
N ASP A 36 -7.12 3.03 -3.37
CA ASP A 36 -6.62 2.78 -4.72
C ASP A 36 -5.17 2.31 -4.55
N THR A 37 -4.98 1.01 -4.29
CA THR A 37 -3.67 0.39 -4.24
C THR A 37 -3.14 0.30 -5.66
N PHE A 38 -2.44 1.35 -6.09
CA PHE A 38 -1.73 1.35 -7.35
C PHE A 38 -0.40 0.60 -7.19
N THR A 39 -0.39 -0.68 -7.54
CA THR A 39 0.85 -1.47 -7.57
C THR A 39 1.62 -1.15 -8.85
N LYS A 40 2.48 -0.13 -8.81
CA LYS A 40 3.46 0.13 -9.87
C LYS A 40 4.71 -0.70 -9.59
N VAL A 41 4.99 -1.68 -10.44
CA VAL A 41 6.27 -2.41 -10.42
C VAL A 41 7.19 -1.70 -11.39
N ASP A 42 8.19 -0.99 -10.83
CA ASP A 42 9.27 -0.40 -11.64
C ASP A 42 10.42 -1.40 -11.69
N THR A 43 10.83 -1.79 -12.90
CA THR A 43 11.97 -2.71 -13.10
C THR A 43 13.18 -1.88 -13.48
N ILE A 44 14.03 -1.57 -12.50
CA ILE A 44 15.29 -0.87 -12.75
C ILE A 44 16.32 -1.90 -13.19
N HIS A 45 16.90 -1.70 -14.36
CA HIS A 45 18.00 -2.53 -14.86
C HIS A 45 19.31 -1.84 -14.49
N ASP A 46 19.95 -2.32 -13.42
CA ASP A 46 21.28 -1.85 -13.01
C ASP A 46 22.37 -2.69 -13.69
N SER A 47 23.54 -2.09 -13.89
CA SER A 47 24.71 -2.82 -14.40
C SER A 47 25.12 -3.89 -13.39
N ILE A 48 25.30 -5.12 -13.88
CA ILE A 48 25.67 -6.28 -13.04
C ILE A 48 27.02 -5.97 -12.36
N PRO A 49 27.08 -5.91 -11.02
CA PRO A 49 28.33 -5.62 -10.33
C PRO A 49 29.34 -6.74 -10.54
N TYR A 50 30.63 -6.45 -10.41
CA TYR A 50 31.64 -7.50 -10.36
C TYR A 50 31.42 -8.38 -9.13
N PRO A 51 31.62 -9.71 -9.23
CA PRO A 51 31.45 -10.61 -8.11
C PRO A 51 32.46 -10.25 -7.00
N VAL A 52 31.97 -10.17 -5.77
CA VAL A 52 32.81 -9.88 -4.60
C VAL A 52 33.68 -11.08 -4.25
N TYR A 53 33.11 -12.28 -4.42
CA TYR A 53 33.81 -13.54 -4.19
C TYR A 53 33.63 -14.47 -5.39
N GLU A 54 34.72 -15.09 -5.81
CA GLU A 54 34.74 -16.17 -6.79
C GLU A 54 35.47 -17.37 -6.17
N THR A 55 34.73 -18.47 -5.97
CA THR A 55 35.26 -19.69 -5.37
C THR A 55 35.14 -20.85 -6.35
N LEU A 56 36.19 -21.66 -6.46
CA LEU A 56 36.14 -22.90 -7.23
C LEU A 56 35.54 -23.97 -6.33
N VAL A 57 34.32 -24.41 -6.63
CA VAL A 57 33.57 -25.35 -5.80
C VAL A 57 33.96 -26.79 -6.12
N ARG A 58 33.96 -27.14 -7.41
CA ARG A 58 34.15 -28.53 -7.85
C ARG A 58 34.55 -28.59 -9.30
N THR A 59 35.26 -29.64 -9.70
CA THR A 59 35.50 -29.96 -11.11
C THR A 59 34.69 -31.19 -11.49
N ILE A 60 33.89 -31.12 -12.56
CA ILE A 60 33.08 -32.23 -13.07
C ILE A 60 33.59 -32.63 -14.46
N PRO A 61 33.82 -33.92 -14.74
CA PRO A 61 34.14 -34.36 -16.09
C PRO A 61 32.86 -34.34 -16.95
N GLU A 62 32.82 -33.49 -17.99
CA GLU A 62 31.74 -33.51 -18.99
C GLU A 62 32.22 -34.15 -20.30
N PRO A 63 31.40 -35.02 -20.93
CA PRO A 63 31.73 -35.63 -22.21
C PRO A 63 31.59 -34.60 -23.34
N PHE A 64 32.70 -34.29 -24.00
CA PHE A 64 32.73 -33.46 -25.19
C PHE A 64 32.85 -34.35 -26.43
N PRO A 65 31.97 -34.22 -27.43
CA PRO A 65 32.07 -35.03 -28.64
C PRO A 65 33.25 -34.53 -29.47
N VAL A 66 34.22 -35.41 -29.73
CA VAL A 66 35.32 -35.16 -30.66
C VAL A 66 35.03 -35.93 -31.94
N TYR A 67 35.15 -35.26 -33.07
CA TYR A 67 35.00 -35.85 -34.39
C TYR A 67 36.39 -36.13 -34.95
N ILE A 68 36.73 -37.41 -35.10
CA ILE A 68 38.00 -37.83 -35.69
C ILE A 68 37.66 -38.34 -37.09
N THR A 69 38.15 -37.64 -38.11
CA THR A 69 38.01 -38.06 -39.51
C THR A 69 39.23 -38.88 -39.89
N LEU A 70 39.04 -40.18 -40.13
CA LEU A 70 40.04 -41.11 -40.62
C LEU A 70 39.55 -41.66 -41.96
N ASP A 71 40.28 -41.37 -43.04
CA ASP A 71 40.06 -41.93 -44.38
C ASP A 71 38.60 -41.92 -44.89
N GLY A 72 37.87 -40.83 -44.61
CA GLY A 72 36.49 -40.62 -45.09
C GLY A 72 35.40 -41.09 -44.12
N ASP A 73 35.75 -41.77 -43.03
CA ASP A 73 34.81 -42.16 -41.97
C ASP A 73 34.93 -41.18 -40.78
N THR A 74 33.78 -40.69 -40.29
CA THR A 74 33.74 -39.76 -39.15
C THR A 74 33.34 -40.52 -37.90
N ILE A 75 34.32 -40.84 -37.05
CA ILE A 75 34.09 -41.52 -35.78
C ILE A 75 33.82 -40.46 -34.71
N LYS A 76 32.77 -40.67 -33.91
CA LYS A 76 32.38 -39.81 -32.78
C LYS A 76 32.81 -40.47 -31.47
N GLU A 77 33.90 -39.99 -30.88
CA GLU A 77 34.35 -40.45 -29.56
C GLU A 77 34.10 -39.37 -28.50
N PRO A 78 33.46 -39.68 -27.36
CA PRO A 78 33.31 -38.74 -26.26
C PRO A 78 34.61 -38.65 -25.44
N VAL A 79 35.20 -37.46 -25.36
CA VAL A 79 36.35 -37.18 -24.48
C VAL A 79 35.85 -36.45 -23.23
N TYR A 80 36.25 -36.91 -22.05
CA TYR A 80 35.86 -36.25 -20.79
C TYR A 80 36.78 -35.06 -20.49
N VAL A 81 36.22 -33.85 -20.52
CA VAL A 81 36.93 -32.63 -20.18
C VAL A 81 36.62 -32.25 -18.73
N PRO A 82 37.63 -31.99 -17.88
CA PRO A 82 37.41 -31.51 -16.53
C PRO A 82 36.94 -30.05 -16.57
N VAL A 83 35.69 -29.81 -16.18
CA VAL A 83 35.08 -28.49 -16.18
C VAL A 83 35.01 -27.95 -14.76
N PRO A 84 35.65 -26.80 -14.45
CA PRO A 84 35.55 -26.18 -13.15
C PRO A 84 34.19 -25.50 -12.99
N ILE A 85 33.52 -25.80 -11.87
CA ILE A 85 32.34 -25.11 -11.40
C ILE A 85 32.79 -24.03 -10.43
N THR A 86 32.60 -22.78 -10.83
CA THR A 86 32.81 -21.63 -9.98
C THR A 86 31.49 -21.19 -9.35
N GLN A 87 31.58 -20.62 -8.15
CA GLN A 87 30.50 -19.93 -7.48
C GLN A 87 30.88 -18.46 -7.35
N LYS A 88 29.95 -17.61 -7.75
CA LYS A 88 30.11 -16.15 -7.78
C LYS A 88 29.07 -15.53 -6.87
N GLU A 89 29.54 -14.74 -5.92
CA GLU A 89 28.70 -14.00 -4.99
C GLU A 89 28.66 -12.53 -5.38
N TYR A 90 27.45 -12.00 -5.58
CA TYR A 90 27.19 -10.60 -5.89
C TYR A 90 26.48 -9.97 -4.70
N LYS A 91 26.97 -8.82 -4.27
CA LYS A 91 26.46 -8.10 -3.10
C LYS A 91 26.30 -6.62 -3.43
N THR A 92 25.10 -6.13 -3.18
CA THR A 92 24.69 -4.73 -3.29
C THR A 92 24.00 -4.34 -1.97
N ASP A 93 23.67 -3.07 -1.79
CA ASP A 93 22.94 -2.60 -0.61
C ASP A 93 21.50 -3.13 -0.55
N ASP A 94 20.86 -3.34 -1.71
CA ASP A 94 19.46 -3.77 -1.81
C ASP A 94 19.28 -5.29 -1.95
N TYR A 95 20.32 -6.01 -2.37
CA TYR A 95 20.23 -7.45 -2.60
C TYR A 95 21.58 -8.15 -2.53
N LYS A 96 21.53 -9.45 -2.27
CA LYS A 96 22.66 -10.36 -2.28
C LYS A 96 22.26 -11.63 -3.03
N LEU A 97 23.09 -12.12 -3.95
CA LEU A 97 22.80 -13.34 -4.69
C LEU A 97 24.06 -14.17 -4.94
N SER A 98 23.87 -15.49 -5.04
CA SER A 98 24.93 -16.46 -5.37
C SER A 98 24.55 -17.24 -6.61
N ILE A 99 25.47 -17.30 -7.57
CA ILE A 99 25.32 -18.06 -8.81
C ILE A 99 26.45 -19.08 -8.87
N SER A 100 26.12 -20.35 -9.02
CA SER A 100 27.10 -21.42 -9.26
C SER A 100 27.00 -21.94 -10.69
N GLY A 101 28.10 -22.33 -11.32
CA GLY A 101 28.03 -23.26 -12.45
C GLY A 101 28.74 -22.86 -13.74
N TYR A 102 29.26 -23.90 -14.40
CA TYR A 102 29.47 -23.96 -15.84
C TYR A 102 28.14 -23.98 -16.63
N LYS A 103 27.07 -24.45 -15.99
CA LYS A 103 25.67 -24.22 -16.35
C LYS A 103 25.08 -23.37 -15.22
N PRO A 104 25.07 -22.03 -15.36
CA PRO A 104 24.81 -21.14 -14.25
C PRO A 104 23.42 -21.41 -13.66
N ASN A 105 23.38 -21.65 -12.36
CA ASN A 105 22.19 -21.83 -11.55
C ASN A 105 22.21 -20.80 -10.42
N LEU A 106 21.04 -20.23 -10.13
CA LEU A 106 20.88 -19.32 -9.01
C LEU A 106 20.72 -20.16 -7.74
N ASP A 107 21.74 -20.15 -6.88
CA ASP A 107 21.70 -20.90 -5.62
C ASP A 107 20.74 -20.21 -4.64
N TYR A 108 20.88 -18.89 -4.48
CA TYR A 108 20.00 -18.08 -3.63
C TYR A 108 20.00 -16.60 -4.02
N ILE A 109 18.93 -15.92 -3.61
CA ILE A 109 18.79 -14.47 -3.66
C ILE A 109 18.14 -13.96 -2.37
N GLU A 110 18.79 -13.00 -1.74
CA GLU A 110 18.29 -12.24 -0.59
C GLU A 110 18.00 -10.81 -1.06
N VAL A 111 16.81 -10.29 -0.73
CA VAL A 111 16.38 -8.95 -1.13
C VAL A 111 16.04 -8.14 0.12
N TYR A 112 16.73 -7.02 0.31
CA TYR A 112 16.57 -6.13 1.45
C TYR A 112 15.58 -5.02 1.08
N ARG A 113 14.29 -5.25 1.30
CA ARG A 113 13.24 -4.25 1.01
C ARG A 113 13.22 -3.15 2.06
N ARG A 114 13.46 -1.91 1.64
CA ARG A 114 13.24 -0.73 2.49
C ARG A 114 11.75 -0.41 2.58
N THR A 115 11.16 -0.62 3.75
CA THR A 115 9.78 -0.19 4.02
C THR A 115 9.80 1.17 4.70
N GLU A 116 9.38 2.22 4.00
CA GLU A 116 9.23 3.56 4.55
C GLU A 116 7.77 3.78 4.98
N TYR A 117 7.55 3.92 6.29
CA TYR A 117 6.22 4.25 6.83
C TYR A 117 6.03 5.77 6.85
N ILE A 118 5.27 6.30 5.89
CA ILE A 118 4.84 7.70 5.90
C ILE A 118 3.58 7.80 6.76
N THR A 119 3.74 8.02 8.06
CA THR A 119 2.61 8.32 8.95
C THR A 119 2.11 9.73 8.67
N LYS A 120 1.03 9.86 7.89
CA LYS A 120 0.29 11.13 7.80
C LYS A 120 -0.58 11.28 9.05
N THR A 121 -0.10 12.05 10.02
CA THR A 121 -0.92 12.46 11.15
C THR A 121 -1.99 13.44 10.63
N ILE A 122 -3.20 12.94 10.40
CA ILE A 122 -4.36 13.79 10.11
C ILE A 122 -4.66 14.53 11.40
N SER A 123 -4.28 15.81 11.48
CA SER A 123 -4.62 16.66 12.61
C SER A 123 -6.15 16.83 12.64
N PRO A 124 -6.86 16.42 13.69
CA PRO A 124 -8.30 16.61 13.77
C PRO A 124 -8.62 18.11 13.74
N ARG A 125 -9.62 18.49 12.94
CA ARG A 125 -10.09 19.88 12.85
C ARG A 125 -10.64 20.31 14.21
N ARG A 126 -9.93 21.20 14.92
CA ARG A 126 -10.21 21.59 16.31
C ARG A 126 -11.35 22.61 16.49
N TRP A 127 -11.83 23.20 15.39
CA TRP A 127 -12.86 24.24 15.41
C TRP A 127 -14.01 23.87 14.46
N GLY A 128 -15.24 24.11 14.92
CA GLY A 128 -16.46 23.92 14.15
C GLY A 128 -17.47 25.04 14.42
N ILE A 129 -18.38 25.24 13.48
CA ILE A 129 -19.51 26.17 13.59
C ILE A 129 -20.78 25.33 13.54
N GLY A 130 -21.67 25.53 14.50
CA GLY A 130 -22.94 24.80 14.61
C GLY A 130 -24.11 25.72 14.92
N ALA A 131 -25.31 25.28 14.56
CA ALA A 131 -26.54 25.91 15.02
C ALA A 131 -26.81 25.48 16.47
N ILE A 132 -27.13 26.44 17.34
CA ILE A 132 -27.47 26.22 18.73
C ILE A 132 -28.91 26.67 18.95
N ALA A 133 -29.70 25.85 19.63
CA ALA A 133 -31.05 26.20 20.07
C ALA A 133 -31.14 26.04 21.59
N GLY A 134 -31.76 27.00 22.27
CA GLY A 134 -31.90 26.99 23.72
C GLY A 134 -33.07 27.82 24.21
N TYR A 135 -33.35 27.74 25.52
CA TYR A 135 -34.37 28.55 26.19
C TYR A 135 -33.68 29.63 27.03
N GLY A 136 -34.03 30.89 26.81
CA GLY A 136 -33.48 32.05 27.53
C GLY A 136 -34.57 32.94 28.10
N ILE A 137 -34.20 33.88 28.97
CA ILE A 137 -35.12 34.87 29.53
C ILE A 137 -35.23 36.04 28.55
N GLY A 138 -36.34 36.12 27.84
CA GLY A 138 -36.67 37.22 26.94
C GLY A 138 -37.59 38.26 27.60
N LYS A 139 -37.90 39.33 26.86
CA LYS A 139 -38.72 40.46 27.33
C LYS A 139 -40.11 40.06 27.88
N ASN A 140 -40.62 38.88 27.51
CA ASN A 140 -41.92 38.36 27.92
C ASN A 140 -41.83 37.01 28.70
N GLY A 141 -40.69 36.71 29.32
CA GLY A 141 -40.46 35.44 30.05
C GLY A 141 -39.57 34.45 29.29
N LEU A 142 -39.65 33.15 29.62
CA LEU A 142 -38.84 32.10 28.98
C LEU A 142 -39.18 31.99 27.48
N SER A 143 -38.27 32.46 26.62
CA SER A 143 -38.41 32.46 25.17
C SER A 143 -37.34 31.57 24.52
N PRO A 144 -37.72 30.74 23.53
CA PRO A 144 -36.75 29.96 22.76
C PRO A 144 -35.90 30.89 21.87
N TYR A 145 -34.62 30.59 21.74
CA TYR A 145 -33.71 31.26 20.82
C TYR A 145 -32.99 30.25 19.93
N VAL A 146 -32.67 30.68 18.72
CA VAL A 146 -31.81 29.96 17.76
C VAL A 146 -30.67 30.88 17.38
N GLY A 147 -29.44 30.39 17.44
CA GLY A 147 -28.23 31.13 17.12
C GLY A 147 -27.19 30.26 16.43
N ILE A 148 -26.10 30.90 16.01
CA ILE A 148 -24.92 30.23 15.44
C ILE A 148 -23.81 30.33 16.49
N GLY A 149 -23.19 29.21 16.83
CA GLY A 149 -22.10 29.16 17.79
C GLY A 149 -20.87 28.45 17.23
N GLY A 150 -19.69 28.97 17.57
CA GLY A 150 -18.42 28.29 17.36
C GLY A 150 -18.12 27.37 18.53
N PHE A 151 -17.70 26.13 18.26
CA PHE A 151 -17.19 25.23 19.29
C PHE A 151 -15.74 24.86 18.98
N TYR A 152 -14.93 24.82 20.04
CA TYR A 152 -13.54 24.42 19.98
C TYR A 152 -13.37 23.13 20.79
N ARG A 153 -12.91 22.07 20.13
CA ARG A 153 -12.64 20.78 20.79
C ARG A 153 -11.24 20.85 21.39
N ILE A 154 -11.17 20.80 22.72
CA ILE A 154 -9.92 20.94 23.49
C ILE A 154 -9.13 19.61 23.53
N TRP A 155 -9.72 18.49 23.10
CA TRP A 155 -9.06 17.19 23.00
C TRP A 155 -9.70 16.30 21.93
#